data_AF-A0A1V5PH93-F1
#
_entry.id   AF-A0A1V5PH93-F1
#
_cell.length_a   1.000
_cell.length_b   1.000
_cell.length_c   1.000
_cell.angle_alpha   90.00
_cell.angle_beta   90.00
_cell.angle_gamma   90.00
#
_symmetry.space_group_name_H-M   'P 1'
#
loop_
_entity.id
_entity.type
_entity.pdbx_description
1 polymer ?
#
loop_
_entity_poly.entity_id
_entity_poly.type
_entity_poly.pdbx_seq_one_letter_code
_entity_poly.pdbx_strand_id
1 'polypeptide(L)'
;MIRDNVTEVCNLFDYTGGITVTVSVPGGEELALRTFNPRLGIEGGISIIGTSGIVEPMSESALIDTIHIELRQRKEMGFEDIVIAPGNYGQDFLKDFYGYDIDKSVKCSNYIGRTLDSVAELGFKRVLLTGHVGKLIKISGGIMNTHSSEADCRMELMAAWTLKAGGTIETATAILDCVSTEAAIEVIKTADKDLVDRAMKIAMDRMIFFMDHRLDKAAVRCGNDKPQIECIMFDNINGKLAASAGAERMLADCR
;
A
#
# COMPACT_ATOMS: atom_id res chain seq x y z
N MET A 1 3.10 -0.33 28.45
CA MET A 1 2.57 0.55 27.37
C MET A 1 1.98 1.85 27.89
N ILE A 2 0.82 1.86 28.58
CA ILE A 2 0.17 3.13 29.02
C ILE A 2 1.09 3.96 29.93
N ARG A 3 1.67 3.33 30.97
CA ARG A 3 2.63 4.00 31.85
C ARG A 3 3.84 4.54 31.09
N ASP A 4 4.38 3.75 30.17
CA ASP A 4 5.59 4.11 29.42
C ASP A 4 5.34 5.33 28.54
N ASN A 5 4.21 5.37 27.82
CA ASN A 5 3.81 6.52 26.99
C ASN A 5 3.57 7.78 27.83
N VAL A 6 2.89 7.65 28.98
CA VAL A 6 2.67 8.78 29.89
C VAL A 6 4.01 9.30 30.42
N THR A 7 4.93 8.40 30.79
CA THR A 7 6.28 8.75 31.28
C THR A 7 7.11 9.45 30.19
N GLU A 8 7.04 8.97 28.95
CA GLU A 8 7.71 9.59 27.81
C GLU A 8 7.24 11.02 27.56
N VAL A 9 5.92 11.25 27.62
CA VAL A 9 5.34 12.60 27.52
C VAL A 9 5.77 13.47 28.70
N CYS A 10 5.77 12.96 29.93
CA CYS A 10 6.29 13.71 31.09
C CYS A 10 7.73 14.15 30.88
N ASN A 11 8.59 13.25 30.39
CA ASN A 11 9.99 13.55 30.11
C ASN A 11 10.15 14.59 29.00
N LEU A 12 9.31 14.52 27.95
CA LEU A 12 9.33 15.50 26.85
C LEU A 12 9.02 16.93 27.31
N PHE A 13 8.20 17.07 28.35
CA PHE A 13 7.80 18.36 28.91
C PHE A 13 8.49 18.69 30.25
N ASP A 14 9.57 17.99 30.59
CA ASP A 14 10.33 18.13 31.85
C ASP A 14 9.44 18.09 33.11
N TYR A 15 8.32 17.35 33.06
CA TYR A 15 7.38 17.26 34.15
C TYR A 15 7.82 16.20 35.17
N THR A 16 8.12 16.65 36.40
CA THR A 16 8.65 15.79 37.48
C THR A 16 7.64 15.49 38.60
N GLY A 17 6.36 15.84 38.40
CA GLY A 17 5.30 15.62 39.38
C GLY A 17 4.68 14.22 39.32
N GLY A 18 3.75 13.94 40.24
CA GLY A 18 2.93 12.73 40.19
C GLY A 18 1.71 12.89 39.28
N ILE A 19 1.40 11.86 38.48
CA ILE A 19 0.22 11.83 37.61
C ILE A 19 -0.70 10.68 37.99
N THR A 20 -1.99 10.97 38.08
CA THR A 20 -3.06 9.97 38.14
C THR A 20 -3.76 9.94 36.77
N VAL A 21 -3.77 8.77 36.12
CA VAL A 21 -4.41 8.57 34.81
C VAL A 21 -5.62 7.68 34.96
N THR A 22 -6.77 8.14 34.47
CA THR A 22 -7.99 7.34 34.36
C THR A 22 -8.24 7.03 32.90
N VAL A 23 -8.21 5.74 32.54
CA VAL A 23 -8.57 5.26 31.21
C VAL A 23 -10.02 4.80 31.24
N SER A 24 -10.86 5.34 30.37
CA SER A 24 -12.27 4.98 30.26
C SER A 24 -12.62 4.60 28.83
N VAL A 25 -13.56 3.67 28.69
CA VAL A 25 -14.15 3.29 27.40
C VAL A 25 -15.63 3.63 27.46
N PRO A 26 -16.06 4.79 26.91
CA PRO A 26 -17.48 5.13 26.82
C PRO A 26 -18.25 4.03 26.10
N GLY A 27 -19.35 3.55 26.68
CA GLY A 27 -20.12 2.42 26.14
C GLY A 27 -19.42 1.06 26.25
N GLY A 28 -18.30 0.95 26.99
CA GLY A 28 -17.53 -0.28 27.12
C GLY A 28 -18.33 -1.44 27.71
N GLU A 29 -19.28 -1.17 28.59
CA GLU A 29 -20.19 -2.17 29.16
C GLU A 29 -21.13 -2.78 28.11
N GLU A 30 -21.75 -1.94 27.28
CA GLU A 30 -22.60 -2.41 26.17
C GLU A 30 -21.77 -3.16 25.14
N LEU A 31 -20.57 -2.66 24.82
CA LEU A 31 -19.68 -3.28 23.85
C LEU A 31 -19.19 -4.65 24.34
N ALA A 32 -18.92 -4.80 25.64
CA ALA A 32 -18.47 -6.05 26.25
C ALA A 32 -19.44 -7.21 26.03
N LEU A 33 -20.75 -6.94 26.03
CA LEU A 33 -21.79 -7.93 25.75
C LEU A 33 -21.65 -8.58 24.36
N ARG A 34 -21.00 -7.87 23.42
CA ARG A 34 -20.75 -8.33 22.05
C ARG A 34 -19.38 -8.99 21.88
N THR A 35 -18.63 -9.18 22.96
CA THR A 35 -17.29 -9.81 22.95
C THR A 35 -17.29 -11.18 23.64
N PHE A 36 -16.12 -11.80 23.76
CA PHE A 36 -15.97 -13.05 24.51
C PHE A 36 -15.90 -12.84 26.04
N ASN A 37 -15.82 -11.58 26.51
CA ASN A 37 -15.67 -11.23 27.91
C ASN A 37 -16.73 -11.84 28.86
N PRO A 38 -18.03 -11.85 28.52
CA PRO A 38 -19.05 -12.44 29.40
C PRO A 38 -18.82 -13.93 29.65
N ARG A 39 -18.30 -14.66 28.65
CA ARG A 39 -17.99 -16.09 28.76
C ARG A 39 -16.74 -16.35 29.61
N LEU A 40 -15.87 -15.35 29.77
CA LEU A 40 -14.67 -15.40 30.59
C LEU A 40 -14.91 -14.89 32.02
N GLY A 41 -16.15 -14.51 32.36
CA GLY A 41 -16.49 -13.95 33.67
C GLY A 41 -16.02 -12.51 33.87
N ILE A 42 -15.73 -11.77 32.78
CA ILE A 42 -15.38 -10.36 32.83
C ILE A 42 -16.67 -9.55 32.71
N GLU A 43 -17.01 -8.83 33.78
CA GLU A 43 -18.26 -8.06 33.93
C GLU A 43 -17.98 -6.55 33.95
N GLY A 44 -18.97 -5.75 33.55
CA GLY A 44 -18.93 -4.28 33.68
C GLY A 44 -18.00 -3.54 32.70
N GLY A 45 -17.44 -4.19 31.67
CA GLY A 45 -16.60 -3.51 30.69
C GLY A 45 -15.82 -4.39 29.72
N ILE A 46 -15.09 -3.73 28.81
CA ILE A 46 -14.24 -4.38 27.82
C ILE A 46 -12.81 -4.57 28.33
N SER A 47 -12.12 -5.58 27.82
CA SER A 47 -10.71 -5.85 28.13
C SER A 47 -9.81 -4.90 27.36
N ILE A 48 -8.96 -4.14 28.06
CA ILE A 48 -7.88 -3.35 27.45
C ILE A 48 -6.62 -4.22 27.44
N ILE A 49 -6.37 -4.89 26.33
CA ILE A 49 -5.28 -5.87 26.17
C ILE A 49 -4.50 -5.65 24.87
N GLY A 50 -3.23 -6.02 24.87
CA GLY A 50 -2.34 -5.93 23.71
C GLY A 50 -0.88 -6.04 24.17
N THR A 51 -0.15 -7.02 23.65
CA THR A 51 1.27 -7.24 24.00
C THR A 51 2.22 -6.45 23.11
N SER A 52 1.85 -6.26 21.84
CA SER A 52 2.63 -5.52 20.84
C SER A 52 2.08 -4.12 20.54
N GLY A 53 0.86 -3.79 21.00
CA GLY A 53 0.14 -2.58 20.58
C GLY A 53 -0.36 -2.63 19.12
N ILE A 54 -0.12 -3.73 18.41
CA ILE A 54 -0.54 -3.95 17.02
C ILE A 54 -1.72 -4.92 17.03
N VAL A 55 -2.85 -4.51 16.43
CA VAL A 55 -4.00 -5.39 16.21
C VAL A 55 -3.76 -6.17 14.91
N GLU A 56 -3.56 -7.48 15.00
CA GLU A 56 -3.66 -8.34 13.81
C GLU A 56 -5.14 -8.48 13.43
N PRO A 57 -5.56 -8.01 12.24
CA PRO A 57 -6.98 -7.96 11.93
C PRO A 57 -7.50 -9.35 11.58
N MET A 58 -8.59 -9.76 12.23
CA MET A 58 -9.19 -11.09 12.03
C MET A 58 -10.06 -11.20 10.76
N SER A 59 -10.25 -10.12 10.01
CA SER A 59 -11.04 -10.08 8.77
C SER A 59 -10.46 -9.13 7.71
N GLU A 60 -10.83 -9.33 6.45
CA GLU A 60 -10.51 -8.43 5.33
C GLU A 60 -10.98 -6.99 5.60
N SER A 61 -12.19 -6.82 6.13
CA SER A 61 -12.71 -5.49 6.49
C SER A 61 -11.82 -4.81 7.52
N ALA A 62 -11.37 -5.55 8.54
CA ALA A 62 -10.51 -4.99 9.57
C ALA A 62 -9.11 -4.63 9.06
N LEU A 63 -8.59 -5.35 8.04
CA LEU A 63 -7.36 -4.95 7.34
C LEU A 63 -7.54 -3.63 6.59
N ILE A 64 -8.65 -3.48 5.87
CA ILE A 64 -8.97 -2.24 5.13
C ILE A 64 -9.16 -1.08 6.11
N ASP A 65 -9.89 -1.30 7.22
CA ASP A 65 -10.11 -0.29 8.26
C ASP A 65 -8.79 0.15 8.91
N THR A 66 -7.87 -0.80 9.14
CA THR A 66 -6.53 -0.49 9.67
C THR A 66 -5.75 0.40 8.70
N ILE A 67 -5.78 0.10 7.40
CA ILE A 67 -5.15 0.94 6.37
C ILE A 67 -5.77 2.35 6.36
N HIS A 68 -7.10 2.43 6.45
CA HIS A 68 -7.81 3.71 6.49
C HIS A 68 -7.43 4.55 7.72
N ILE A 69 -7.36 3.92 8.90
CA ILE A 69 -6.96 4.58 10.15
C ILE A 69 -5.52 5.09 10.03
N GLU A 70 -4.60 4.30 9.50
CA GLU A 70 -3.21 4.71 9.30
C GLU A 70 -3.12 5.92 8.36
N LEU A 71 -3.82 5.90 7.21
CA LEU A 71 -3.89 7.04 6.30
C LEU A 71 -4.47 8.28 6.99
N ARG A 72 -5.53 8.13 7.79
CA ARG A 72 -6.15 9.25 8.51
C ARG A 72 -5.17 9.88 9.50
N GLN A 73 -4.43 9.06 10.25
CA GLN A 73 -3.41 9.56 11.17
C GLN A 73 -2.35 10.39 10.44
N ARG A 74 -1.88 9.94 9.27
CA ARG A 74 -0.96 10.73 8.43
C ARG A 74 -1.57 12.07 8.03
N LYS A 75 -2.83 12.06 7.61
CA LYS A 75 -3.52 13.29 7.23
C LYS A 75 -3.64 14.26 8.40
N GLU A 76 -3.97 13.75 9.59
CA GLU A 76 -4.08 14.54 10.84
C GLU A 76 -2.72 15.08 11.31
N MET A 77 -1.62 14.39 11.02
CA MET A 77 -0.26 14.89 11.24
C MET A 77 0.17 15.99 10.24
N GLY A 78 -0.69 16.35 9.28
CA GLY A 78 -0.46 17.41 8.32
C GLY A 78 0.20 16.96 7.01
N PHE A 79 0.38 15.65 6.78
CA PHE A 79 0.89 15.16 5.50
C PHE A 79 -0.16 15.36 4.39
N GLU A 80 0.22 16.07 3.34
CA GLU A 80 -0.62 16.24 2.15
C GLU A 80 -0.35 15.19 1.07
N ASP A 81 0.79 14.52 1.15
CA ASP A 81 1.25 13.51 0.22
C ASP A 81 1.48 12.19 0.94
N ILE A 82 1.28 11.08 0.25
CA ILE A 82 1.45 9.76 0.84
C ILE A 82 2.16 8.79 -0.09
N VAL A 83 3.06 7.99 0.49
CA VAL A 83 3.69 6.87 -0.20
C VAL A 83 3.07 5.57 0.31
N ILE A 84 2.59 4.74 -0.61
CA ILE A 84 1.95 3.46 -0.30
C ILE A 84 2.71 2.29 -0.93
N ALA A 85 2.75 1.16 -0.22
CA ALA A 85 3.43 -0.06 -0.68
C ALA A 85 2.63 -1.34 -0.36
N PRO A 86 2.51 -2.30 -1.29
CA PRO A 86 1.79 -3.56 -1.06
C PRO A 86 2.42 -4.51 -0.03
N GLY A 87 3.64 -4.25 0.41
CA GLY A 87 4.42 -5.18 1.23
C GLY A 87 5.80 -4.64 1.57
N ASN A 88 6.51 -5.37 2.41
CA ASN A 88 7.80 -4.94 2.95
C ASN A 88 8.83 -4.69 1.84
N TYR A 89 8.86 -5.54 0.79
CA TYR A 89 9.73 -5.33 -0.38
C TYR A 89 9.65 -3.90 -0.95
N GLY A 90 8.45 -3.30 -0.98
CA GLY A 90 8.31 -1.93 -1.48
C GLY A 90 8.92 -0.89 -0.56
N GLN A 91 8.81 -1.09 0.76
CA GLN A 91 9.43 -0.23 1.77
C GLN A 91 10.94 -0.41 1.79
N ASP A 92 11.42 -1.65 1.74
CA ASP A 92 12.84 -1.99 1.69
C ASP A 92 13.49 -1.40 0.43
N PHE A 93 12.85 -1.53 -0.73
CA PHE A 93 13.32 -0.90 -1.97
C PHE A 93 13.41 0.62 -1.86
N LEU A 94 12.41 1.28 -1.26
CA LEU A 94 12.44 2.73 -1.03
C LEU A 94 13.58 3.15 -0.08
N LYS A 95 13.83 2.37 0.97
CA LYS A 95 14.93 2.61 1.89
C LYS A 95 16.28 2.44 1.21
N ASP A 96 16.48 1.34 0.51
CA ASP A 96 17.79 0.93 0.00
C ASP A 96 18.20 1.73 -1.24
N PHE A 97 17.27 1.98 -2.16
CA PHE A 97 17.57 2.68 -3.41
C PHE A 97 17.35 4.19 -3.35
N TYR A 98 16.47 4.63 -2.45
CA TYR A 98 16.07 6.03 -2.36
C TYR A 98 16.28 6.64 -0.98
N GLY A 99 16.85 5.93 0.00
CA GLY A 99 17.06 6.50 1.34
C GLY A 99 15.78 7.07 1.97
N TYR A 100 14.62 6.57 1.56
CA TYR A 100 13.33 7.07 2.01
C TYR A 100 13.05 6.52 3.40
N ASP A 101 12.49 7.37 4.26
CA ASP A 101 12.06 6.98 5.59
C ASP A 101 10.79 6.11 5.48
N ILE A 102 10.95 4.81 5.66
CA ILE A 102 9.84 3.84 5.56
C ILE A 102 8.73 4.13 6.57
N ASP A 103 9.06 4.78 7.70
CA ASP A 103 8.10 5.19 8.71
C ASP A 103 7.23 6.35 8.22
N LYS A 104 7.44 6.89 7.02
CA LYS A 104 6.54 7.83 6.32
C LYS A 104 5.61 7.15 5.31
N SER A 105 5.78 5.86 5.04
CA SER A 105 4.94 5.10 4.12
C SER A 105 3.80 4.37 4.83
N VAL A 106 2.75 4.04 4.08
CA VAL A 106 1.63 3.21 4.56
C VAL A 106 1.60 1.89 3.80
N LYS A 107 1.43 0.79 4.54
CA LYS A 107 1.39 -0.56 3.95
C LYS A 107 -0.04 -0.93 3.54
N CYS A 108 -0.30 -1.01 2.25
CA CYS A 108 -1.64 -1.29 1.72
C CYS A 108 -1.95 -2.78 1.47
N SER A 109 -0.99 -3.67 1.75
CA SER A 109 -1.12 -5.12 1.50
C SER A 109 -1.57 -5.40 0.06
N ASN A 110 -2.66 -6.14 -0.17
CA ASN A 110 -3.19 -6.40 -1.51
C ASN A 110 -4.28 -5.42 -1.94
N TYR A 111 -4.73 -4.52 -1.07
CA TYR A 111 -5.97 -3.74 -1.24
C TYR A 111 -5.76 -2.38 -1.91
N ILE A 112 -4.99 -2.34 -2.99
CA ILE A 112 -4.59 -1.09 -3.68
C ILE A 112 -5.79 -0.19 -3.97
N GLY A 113 -6.85 -0.77 -4.54
CA GLY A 113 -8.05 0.00 -4.85
C GLY A 113 -8.71 0.65 -3.64
N ARG A 114 -8.85 -0.10 -2.53
CA ARG A 114 -9.47 0.41 -1.31
C ARG A 114 -8.59 1.46 -0.63
N THR A 115 -7.29 1.30 -0.72
CA THR A 115 -6.32 2.33 -0.28
C THR A 115 -6.48 3.60 -1.10
N LEU A 116 -6.53 3.51 -2.44
CA LEU A 116 -6.76 4.68 -3.30
C LEU A 116 -8.11 5.36 -3.01
N ASP A 117 -9.16 4.59 -2.75
CA ASP A 117 -10.46 5.13 -2.35
C ASP A 117 -10.32 5.95 -1.05
N SER A 118 -9.59 5.44 -0.05
CA SER A 118 -9.34 6.13 1.22
C SER A 118 -8.45 7.37 1.05
N VAL A 119 -7.45 7.32 0.17
CA VAL A 119 -6.59 8.46 -0.15
C VAL A 119 -7.41 9.62 -0.70
N ALA A 120 -8.33 9.35 -1.63
CA ALA A 120 -9.23 10.36 -2.19
C ALA A 120 -10.24 10.86 -1.15
N GLU A 121 -10.81 9.97 -0.34
CA GLU A 121 -11.77 10.31 0.73
C GLU A 121 -11.16 11.22 1.80
N LEU A 122 -9.90 10.99 2.17
CA LEU A 122 -9.17 11.79 3.15
C LEU A 122 -8.58 13.09 2.55
N GLY A 123 -8.71 13.31 1.25
CA GLY A 123 -8.28 14.55 0.58
C GLY A 123 -6.76 14.73 0.54
N PHE A 124 -6.00 13.66 0.33
CA PHE A 124 -4.58 13.77 -0.01
C PHE A 124 -4.40 14.45 -1.37
N LYS A 125 -3.33 15.23 -1.53
CA LYS A 125 -3.03 15.93 -2.80
C LYS A 125 -2.30 15.02 -3.77
N ARG A 126 -1.40 14.18 -3.27
CA ARG A 126 -0.59 13.27 -4.09
C ARG A 126 -0.46 11.91 -3.42
N VAL A 127 -0.42 10.85 -4.22
CA VAL A 127 -0.10 9.49 -3.79
C VAL A 127 0.96 8.87 -4.70
N LEU A 128 1.97 8.24 -4.10
CA LEU A 128 2.99 7.47 -4.80
C LEU A 128 2.83 6.00 -4.43
N LEU A 129 2.56 5.15 -5.43
CA LEU A 129 2.54 3.70 -5.25
C LEU A 129 3.90 3.10 -5.64
N THR A 130 4.57 2.44 -4.70
CA THR A 130 5.76 1.64 -5.02
C THR A 130 5.46 0.15 -4.85
N GLY A 131 6.04 -0.72 -5.68
CA GLY A 131 5.85 -2.14 -5.48
C GLY A 131 6.51 -3.06 -6.50
N HIS A 132 6.57 -4.33 -6.09
CA HIS A 132 7.13 -5.40 -6.90
C HIS A 132 6.24 -5.69 -8.12
N VAL A 133 6.85 -5.92 -9.28
CA VAL A 133 6.18 -6.26 -10.55
C VAL A 133 5.19 -7.43 -10.39
N GLY A 134 5.55 -8.44 -9.60
CA GLY A 134 4.69 -9.58 -9.27
C GLY A 134 3.35 -9.25 -8.61
N LYS A 135 3.15 -8.03 -8.11
CA LYS A 135 1.84 -7.53 -7.67
C LYS A 135 1.32 -6.44 -8.59
N LEU A 136 2.17 -5.45 -8.89
CA LEU A 136 1.77 -4.23 -9.58
C LEU A 136 1.33 -4.46 -11.02
N ILE A 137 1.90 -5.47 -11.70
CA ILE A 137 1.52 -5.77 -13.09
C ILE A 137 0.01 -6.03 -13.22
N LYS A 138 -0.66 -6.57 -12.20
CA LYS A 138 -2.10 -6.84 -12.22
C LYS A 138 -2.94 -5.56 -12.38
N ILE A 139 -2.44 -4.43 -11.86
CA ILE A 139 -3.11 -3.13 -11.98
C ILE A 139 -3.16 -2.66 -13.43
N SER A 140 -2.19 -3.07 -14.27
CA SER A 140 -2.21 -2.77 -15.71
C SER A 140 -3.39 -3.41 -16.44
N GLY A 141 -4.00 -4.45 -15.86
CA GLY A 141 -5.24 -5.07 -16.29
C GLY A 141 -6.50 -4.54 -15.59
N GLY A 142 -6.38 -3.52 -14.73
CA GLY A 142 -7.48 -2.97 -13.94
C GLY A 142 -7.79 -3.74 -12.66
N ILE A 143 -6.95 -4.70 -12.28
CA ILE A 143 -7.13 -5.53 -11.08
C ILE A 143 -6.54 -4.80 -9.88
N MET A 144 -7.43 -4.32 -9.02
CA MET A 144 -7.11 -3.45 -7.90
C MET A 144 -6.93 -4.17 -6.56
N ASN A 145 -7.16 -5.49 -6.54
CA ASN A 145 -6.75 -6.37 -5.44
C ASN A 145 -5.65 -7.31 -5.95
N THR A 146 -4.44 -7.21 -5.42
CA THR A 146 -3.28 -7.92 -5.97
C THR A 146 -3.15 -9.35 -5.48
N HIS A 147 -4.05 -9.83 -4.61
CA HIS A 147 -4.02 -11.19 -4.11
C HIS A 147 -4.23 -12.21 -5.25
N SER A 148 -3.51 -13.34 -5.24
CA SER A 148 -3.59 -14.34 -6.32
C SER A 148 -4.94 -15.04 -6.39
N SER A 149 -5.64 -15.19 -5.27
CA SER A 149 -7.01 -15.75 -5.25
C SER A 149 -8.04 -14.88 -5.95
N GLU A 150 -7.79 -13.55 -6.04
CA GLU A 150 -8.69 -12.62 -6.71
C GLU A 150 -8.49 -12.65 -8.22
N ALA A 151 -7.22 -12.64 -8.63
CA ALA A 151 -6.83 -12.90 -10.00
C ALA A 151 -5.33 -13.22 -10.05
N ASP A 152 -4.95 -14.22 -10.83
CA ASP A 152 -3.58 -14.42 -11.26
C ASP A 152 -3.54 -14.36 -12.80
N CYS A 153 -3.07 -13.23 -13.32
CA CYS A 153 -2.97 -12.95 -14.76
C CYS A 153 -1.65 -12.26 -15.12
N ARG A 154 -0.60 -12.51 -14.30
CA ARG A 154 0.68 -11.80 -14.41
C ARG A 154 1.34 -12.09 -15.75
N MET A 155 1.40 -13.37 -16.14
CA MET A 155 2.04 -13.79 -17.38
C MET A 155 1.24 -13.31 -18.59
N GLU A 156 -0.08 -13.39 -18.55
CA GLU A 156 -0.99 -12.94 -19.60
C GLU A 156 -0.84 -11.44 -19.86
N LEU A 157 -0.79 -10.63 -18.80
CA LEU A 157 -0.56 -9.19 -18.92
C LEU A 157 0.85 -8.90 -19.45
N MET A 158 1.88 -9.56 -18.92
CA MET A 158 3.25 -9.38 -19.41
C MET A 158 3.39 -9.77 -20.89
N ALA A 159 2.80 -10.89 -21.30
CA ALA A 159 2.79 -11.35 -22.69
C ALA A 159 2.06 -10.33 -23.59
N ALA A 160 0.89 -9.85 -23.17
CA ALA A 160 0.13 -8.85 -23.91
C ALA A 160 0.91 -7.53 -24.10
N TRP A 161 1.56 -7.03 -23.05
CA TRP A 161 2.35 -5.80 -23.14
C TRP A 161 3.65 -6.00 -23.91
N THR A 162 4.25 -7.18 -23.83
CA THR A 162 5.43 -7.55 -24.63
C THR A 162 5.09 -7.57 -26.12
N LEU A 163 3.98 -8.20 -26.51
CA LEU A 163 3.51 -8.18 -27.91
C LEU A 163 3.24 -6.76 -28.37
N LYS A 164 2.55 -5.95 -27.55
CA LYS A 164 2.28 -4.55 -27.87
C LYS A 164 3.55 -3.71 -28.00
N ALA A 165 4.63 -4.08 -27.30
CA ALA A 165 5.94 -3.45 -27.37
C ALA A 165 6.80 -3.90 -28.58
N GLY A 166 6.27 -4.76 -29.45
CA GLY A 166 6.96 -5.29 -30.63
C GLY A 166 7.66 -6.63 -30.39
N GLY A 167 7.40 -7.29 -29.27
CA GLY A 167 7.88 -8.65 -29.03
C GLY A 167 7.21 -9.68 -29.94
N THR A 168 7.86 -10.81 -30.16
CA THR A 168 7.35 -11.85 -31.06
C THR A 168 6.35 -12.77 -30.36
N ILE A 169 5.62 -13.56 -31.14
CA ILE A 169 4.70 -14.58 -30.61
C ILE A 169 5.49 -15.60 -29.79
N GLU A 170 6.68 -15.99 -30.24
CA GLU A 170 7.55 -16.95 -29.55
C GLU A 170 7.95 -16.43 -28.16
N THR A 171 8.35 -15.16 -28.05
CA THR A 171 8.64 -14.53 -26.75
C THR A 171 7.40 -14.50 -25.86
N ALA A 172 6.24 -14.14 -26.41
CA ALA A 172 4.99 -14.08 -25.65
C ALA A 172 4.55 -15.47 -25.14
N THR A 173 4.66 -16.50 -25.96
CA THR A 173 4.39 -17.89 -25.55
C THR A 173 5.34 -18.33 -24.45
N ALA A 174 6.64 -18.04 -24.57
CA ALA A 174 7.61 -18.37 -23.52
C ALA A 174 7.32 -17.65 -22.19
N ILE A 175 6.78 -16.43 -22.22
CA ILE A 175 6.31 -15.73 -21.01
C ILE A 175 5.13 -16.47 -20.36
N LEU A 176 4.17 -16.94 -21.17
CA LEU A 176 3.00 -17.67 -20.65
C LEU A 176 3.37 -18.97 -19.92
N ASP A 177 4.50 -19.58 -20.30
CA ASP A 177 5.02 -20.79 -19.66
C ASP A 177 5.85 -20.51 -18.39
N CYS A 178 6.08 -19.24 -18.04
CA CYS A 178 6.84 -18.87 -16.85
C CYS A 178 6.02 -18.96 -15.56
N VAL A 179 6.68 -19.38 -14.47
CA VAL A 179 6.08 -19.42 -13.13
C VAL A 179 6.21 -18.07 -12.40
N SER A 180 7.31 -17.34 -12.62
CA SER A 180 7.62 -16.09 -11.94
C SER A 180 7.76 -14.92 -12.90
N THR A 181 7.51 -13.72 -12.39
CA THR A 181 7.68 -12.47 -13.15
C THR A 181 9.15 -12.21 -13.51
N GLU A 182 10.07 -12.64 -12.68
CA GLU A 182 11.50 -12.55 -12.87
C GLU A 182 11.95 -13.43 -14.04
N ALA A 183 11.45 -14.67 -14.12
CA ALA A 183 11.71 -15.55 -15.26
C ALA A 183 11.16 -14.95 -16.56
N ALA A 184 9.94 -14.41 -16.52
CA ALA A 184 9.34 -13.74 -17.67
C ALA A 184 10.13 -12.48 -18.10
N ILE A 185 10.64 -11.68 -17.16
CA ILE A 185 11.51 -10.53 -17.48
C ILE A 185 12.79 -11.01 -18.19
N GLU A 186 13.42 -12.06 -17.70
CA GLU A 186 14.62 -12.61 -18.33
C GLU A 186 14.35 -13.19 -19.73
N VAL A 187 13.17 -13.78 -19.97
CA VAL A 187 12.73 -14.17 -21.32
C VAL A 187 12.62 -12.95 -22.24
N ILE A 188 11.97 -11.88 -21.80
CA ILE A 188 11.83 -10.64 -22.59
C ILE A 188 13.21 -10.05 -22.90
N LYS A 189 14.06 -9.96 -21.88
CA LYS A 189 15.41 -9.38 -21.95
C LYS A 189 16.36 -10.17 -22.86
N THR A 190 16.21 -11.49 -22.89
CA THR A 190 16.98 -12.37 -23.79
C THR A 190 16.57 -12.19 -25.23
N ALA A 191 15.29 -11.93 -25.51
CA ALA A 191 14.81 -11.65 -26.85
C ALA A 191 15.29 -10.28 -27.36
N ASP A 192 15.15 -9.25 -26.54
CA ASP A 192 15.63 -7.89 -26.81
C ASP A 192 15.74 -7.12 -25.48
N LYS A 193 16.91 -6.54 -25.20
CA LYS A 193 17.16 -5.80 -23.96
C LYS A 193 16.24 -4.59 -23.81
N ASP A 194 15.96 -3.89 -24.91
CA ASP A 194 15.13 -2.68 -24.89
C ASP A 194 13.63 -3.01 -24.83
N LEU A 195 13.26 -4.27 -25.08
CA LEU A 195 11.88 -4.72 -25.07
C LEU A 195 11.28 -4.71 -23.66
N VAL A 196 12.09 -4.97 -22.63
CA VAL A 196 11.65 -4.87 -21.23
C VAL A 196 11.17 -3.45 -20.94
N ASP A 197 11.99 -2.44 -21.25
CA ASP A 197 11.67 -1.03 -20.99
C ASP A 197 10.41 -0.60 -21.73
N ARG A 198 10.28 -0.97 -23.03
CA ARG A 198 9.08 -0.67 -23.82
C ARG A 198 7.83 -1.35 -23.24
N ALA A 199 7.91 -2.63 -22.87
CA ALA A 199 6.78 -3.38 -22.31
C ALA A 199 6.37 -2.85 -20.93
N MET A 200 7.32 -2.60 -20.05
CA MET A 200 7.06 -2.09 -18.70
C MET A 200 6.55 -0.65 -18.72
N LYS A 201 6.98 0.17 -19.69
CA LYS A 201 6.39 1.50 -19.92
C LYS A 201 4.91 1.40 -20.30
N ILE A 202 4.56 0.52 -21.23
CA ILE A 202 3.16 0.29 -21.62
C ILE A 202 2.33 -0.17 -20.40
N ALA A 203 2.87 -1.11 -19.61
CA ALA A 203 2.21 -1.56 -18.39
C ALA A 203 2.00 -0.41 -17.39
N MET A 204 3.03 0.41 -17.17
CA MET A 204 2.99 1.58 -16.29
C MET A 204 1.91 2.59 -16.73
N ASP A 205 1.86 2.93 -18.02
CA ASP A 205 0.83 3.83 -18.57
C ASP A 205 -0.58 3.28 -18.32
N ARG A 206 -0.78 1.97 -18.46
CA ARG A 206 -2.06 1.30 -18.16
C ARG A 206 -2.38 1.31 -16.66
N MET A 207 -1.39 1.09 -15.80
CA MET A 207 -1.57 1.16 -14.35
C MET A 207 -2.01 2.56 -13.93
N ILE A 208 -1.30 3.60 -14.38
CA ILE A 208 -1.64 5.00 -14.11
C ILE A 208 -3.06 5.29 -14.60
N PHE A 209 -3.41 4.89 -15.82
CA PHE A 209 -4.77 5.07 -16.35
C PHE A 209 -5.85 4.49 -15.40
N PHE A 210 -5.67 3.24 -14.94
CA PHE A 210 -6.67 2.61 -14.08
C PHE A 210 -6.71 3.19 -12.66
N MET A 211 -5.56 3.54 -12.09
CA MET A 211 -5.49 4.15 -10.76
C MET A 211 -6.04 5.57 -10.76
N ASP A 212 -5.69 6.38 -11.76
CA ASP A 212 -6.18 7.74 -11.93
C ASP A 212 -7.70 7.76 -12.10
N HIS A 213 -8.24 6.86 -12.94
CA HIS A 213 -9.69 6.71 -13.11
C HIS A 213 -10.41 6.29 -11.82
N ARG A 214 -9.77 5.47 -10.99
CA ARG A 214 -10.34 5.08 -9.69
C ARG A 214 -10.36 6.25 -8.71
N LEU A 215 -9.24 6.98 -8.63
CA LEU A 215 -9.12 8.17 -7.80
C LEU A 215 -10.13 9.24 -8.19
N ASP A 216 -10.32 9.48 -9.48
CA ASP A 216 -11.32 10.42 -10.01
C ASP A 216 -12.72 10.09 -9.49
N LYS A 217 -13.16 8.84 -9.66
CA LYS A 217 -14.46 8.37 -9.16
C LYS A 217 -14.60 8.49 -7.65
N ALA A 218 -13.54 8.18 -6.90
CA ALA A 218 -13.56 8.26 -5.45
C ALA A 218 -13.63 9.72 -4.97
N ALA A 219 -12.85 10.61 -5.58
CA ALA A 219 -12.82 12.04 -5.27
C ALA A 219 -14.18 12.69 -5.53
N VAL A 220 -14.78 12.43 -6.71
CA VAL A 220 -16.13 12.91 -7.06
C VAL A 220 -17.17 12.44 -6.04
N ARG A 221 -17.12 11.18 -5.61
CA ARG A 221 -18.06 10.63 -4.61
C ARG A 221 -17.97 11.34 -3.26
N CYS A 222 -16.77 11.79 -2.88
CA CYS A 222 -16.50 12.40 -1.59
C CYS A 222 -16.51 13.94 -1.64
N GLY A 223 -16.64 14.55 -2.81
CA GLY A 223 -16.60 16.01 -2.98
C GLY A 223 -15.21 16.62 -2.76
N ASN A 224 -14.15 15.82 -2.94
CA ASN A 224 -12.75 16.26 -2.83
C ASN A 224 -12.12 16.43 -4.21
N ASP A 225 -10.99 17.15 -4.26
CA ASP A 225 -10.14 17.18 -5.45
C ASP A 225 -9.49 15.82 -5.69
N LYS A 226 -9.31 15.47 -6.97
CA LYS A 226 -8.63 14.22 -7.36
C LYS A 226 -7.14 14.29 -6.99
N PRO A 227 -6.61 13.34 -6.20
CA PRO A 227 -5.18 13.27 -5.92
C PRO A 227 -4.36 12.98 -7.19
N GLN A 228 -3.18 13.58 -7.33
CA GLN A 228 -2.20 13.13 -8.33
C GLN A 228 -1.67 11.74 -7.94
N ILE A 229 -1.55 10.83 -8.91
CA ILE A 229 -0.99 9.50 -8.71
C ILE A 229 0.30 9.33 -9.50
N GLU A 230 1.33 8.83 -8.82
CA GLU A 230 2.57 8.37 -9.43
C GLU A 230 2.87 6.94 -8.99
N CYS A 231 3.73 6.24 -9.73
CA CYS A 231 4.05 4.85 -9.44
C CYS A 231 5.50 4.49 -9.80
N ILE A 232 6.12 3.65 -8.96
CA ILE A 232 7.42 3.01 -9.21
C ILE A 232 7.23 1.50 -9.12
N MET A 233 7.64 0.81 -10.19
CA MET A 233 7.61 -0.64 -10.28
C MET A 233 9.04 -1.19 -10.36
N PHE A 234 9.32 -2.21 -9.55
CA PHE A 234 10.64 -2.83 -9.46
C PHE A 234 10.56 -4.35 -9.40
N ASP A 235 11.68 -5.02 -9.57
CA ASP A 235 11.90 -6.40 -9.13
C ASP A 235 13.13 -6.49 -8.22
N ASN A 236 13.37 -7.69 -7.66
CA ASN A 236 14.49 -7.91 -6.76
C ASN A 236 15.86 -8.11 -7.46
N ILE A 237 15.88 -8.27 -8.79
CA ILE A 237 17.09 -8.66 -9.54
C ILE A 237 17.67 -7.47 -10.33
N ASN A 238 16.80 -6.77 -11.05
CA ASN A 238 17.09 -5.64 -11.92
C ASN A 238 16.83 -4.30 -11.23
N GLY A 239 16.14 -4.28 -10.09
CA GLY A 239 15.79 -3.05 -9.38
C GLY A 239 14.63 -2.33 -10.07
N LYS A 240 14.74 -1.02 -10.30
CA LYS A 240 13.67 -0.23 -10.95
C LYS A 240 13.45 -0.72 -12.39
N LEU A 241 12.23 -1.16 -12.70
CA LEU A 241 11.81 -1.58 -14.04
C LEU A 241 11.09 -0.46 -14.80
N ALA A 242 10.23 0.28 -14.12
CA ALA A 242 9.53 1.42 -14.70
C ALA A 242 9.08 2.41 -13.61
N ALA A 243 8.93 3.66 -13.98
CA ALA A 243 8.34 4.70 -13.15
C ALA A 243 7.49 5.63 -14.01
N SER A 244 6.41 6.17 -13.44
CA SER A 244 5.67 7.26 -14.07
C SER A 244 6.48 8.56 -14.04
N ALA A 245 6.13 9.51 -14.92
CA ALA A 245 6.96 10.67 -15.21
C ALA A 245 7.25 11.57 -13.99
N GLY A 246 6.33 11.66 -13.03
CA GLY A 246 6.49 12.50 -11.84
C GLY A 246 6.99 11.74 -10.61
N ALA A 247 7.19 10.42 -10.70
CA ALA A 247 7.42 9.58 -9.51
C ALA A 247 8.68 9.95 -8.73
N GLU A 248 9.81 10.17 -9.40
CA GLU A 248 11.06 10.51 -8.71
C GLU A 248 11.02 11.90 -8.09
N ARG A 249 10.37 12.86 -8.76
CA ARG A 249 10.15 14.21 -8.22
C ARG A 249 9.26 14.14 -6.98
N MET A 250 8.15 13.42 -7.07
CA MET A 250 7.24 13.25 -5.94
C MET A 250 7.93 12.57 -4.77
N LEU A 251 8.72 11.53 -5.03
CA LEU A 251 9.47 10.85 -3.98
C LEU A 251 10.49 11.78 -3.30
N ALA A 252 11.16 12.64 -4.07
CA ALA A 252 12.07 13.64 -3.52
C ALA A 252 11.35 14.69 -2.66
N ASP A 253 10.15 15.11 -3.05
CA ASP A 253 9.33 16.06 -2.28
C ASP A 253 8.80 15.44 -0.97
N CYS A 254 8.66 14.12 -0.90
CA CYS A 254 8.19 13.40 0.29
C CYS A 254 9.30 13.07 1.32
N ARG A 255 10.58 13.29 0.97
CA ARG A 255 11.73 13.03 1.87
C ARG A 255 11.81 14.07 2.98
#